data_AF-A0A9E6RAA4-F1
#
_entry.id   AF-A0A9E6RAA4-F1
#
_cell.length_a   1.000
_cell.length_b   1.000
_cell.length_c   1.000
_cell.angle_alpha   90.00
_cell.angle_beta   90.00
_cell.angle_gamma   90.00
#
_symmetry.space_group_name_H-M   'P 1'
#
loop_
_entity.id
_entity.type
_entity.pdbx_description
1 polymer ?
#
loop_
_entity_poly.entity_id
_entity_poly.type
_entity_poly.pdbx_seq_one_letter_code
_entity_poly.pdbx_strand_id
1 'polypeptide(L)'
;MSWSLVYELRVALLLPVLSILIVRARGATLAVGVGLAILADVALSASAQESLAERNYQAFGDIGLSLLGTVYCLPMFLLGAATSESLRRSELGIERLGPRGALCVFALAWGLMWFPNDALVAVGAATLVALAARAVPARSALNRAAPLFFGRISYSLYLVHLPWLYGAVLILGGVIGVGPAIVFGLASLPPVALLFRICVELPSQQIGRGLGRRLSERRRASSPEPV
;
A
#
# COMPACT_ATOMS: atom_id res chain seq x y z
N MET A 1 5.86 11.66 9.21
CA MET A 1 5.55 10.28 8.77
C MET A 1 4.32 9.65 9.43
N SER A 2 3.65 10.29 10.39
CA SER A 2 2.28 9.91 10.82
C SER A 2 1.20 10.18 9.76
N TRP A 3 1.57 10.91 8.69
CA TRP A 3 0.66 11.34 7.64
C TRP A 3 0.06 10.14 6.89
N SER A 4 0.86 9.27 6.24
CA SER A 4 0.28 8.18 5.42
C SER A 4 -0.55 7.19 6.24
N LEU A 5 -0.22 6.93 7.50
CA LEU A 5 -1.00 6.02 8.34
C LEU A 5 -2.43 6.53 8.59
N VAL A 6 -2.63 7.84 8.68
CA VAL A 6 -3.97 8.44 8.78
C VAL A 6 -4.75 8.24 7.48
N TYR A 7 -4.12 8.47 6.32
CA TYR A 7 -4.76 8.23 5.02
C TYR A 7 -5.07 6.75 4.80
N GLU A 8 -4.13 5.87 5.14
CA GLU A 8 -4.31 4.42 5.07
C GLU A 8 -5.45 3.95 5.97
N LEU A 9 -5.55 4.44 7.21
CA LEU A 9 -6.66 4.11 8.12
C LEU A 9 -7.99 4.63 7.57
N ARG A 10 -8.04 5.88 7.09
CA ARG A 10 -9.25 6.46 6.50
C ARG A 10 -9.71 5.70 5.27
N VAL A 11 -8.80 5.40 4.35
CA VAL A 11 -9.13 4.61 3.17
C VAL A 11 -9.52 3.19 3.56
N ALA A 12 -8.86 2.58 4.55
CA ALA A 12 -9.24 1.25 5.05
C ALA A 12 -10.66 1.21 5.63
N LEU A 13 -11.11 2.29 6.28
CA LEU A 13 -12.50 2.45 6.71
C LEU A 13 -13.48 2.60 5.54
N LEU A 14 -13.04 3.19 4.43
CA LEU A 14 -13.82 3.32 3.20
C LEU A 14 -13.81 2.04 2.34
N LEU A 15 -12.82 1.16 2.49
CA LEU A 15 -12.65 -0.06 1.69
C LEU A 15 -13.90 -0.96 1.64
N PRO A 16 -14.68 -1.18 2.71
CA PRO A 16 -15.91 -1.97 2.61
C PRO A 16 -16.91 -1.38 1.62
N VAL A 17 -17.12 -0.05 1.67
CA VAL A 17 -18.02 0.65 0.74
C VAL A 17 -17.47 0.59 -0.68
N LEU A 18 -16.17 0.88 -0.84
CA LEU A 18 -15.50 0.80 -2.13
C LEU A 18 -15.57 -0.62 -2.72
N SER A 19 -15.38 -1.65 -1.90
CA SER A 19 -15.43 -3.05 -2.34
C SER A 19 -16.82 -3.44 -2.84
N ILE A 20 -17.89 -2.97 -2.19
CA ILE A 20 -19.26 -3.17 -2.65
C ILE A 20 -19.48 -2.47 -4.00
N LEU A 21 -19.01 -1.22 -4.12
CA LEU A 21 -19.09 -0.46 -5.38
C LEU A 21 -18.31 -1.15 -6.50
N ILE A 22 -17.11 -1.64 -6.22
CA ILE A 22 -16.23 -2.36 -7.16
C ILE A 22 -16.86 -3.68 -7.62
N VAL A 23 -17.40 -4.49 -6.70
CA VAL A 23 -18.03 -5.78 -7.04
C VAL A 23 -19.30 -5.57 -7.86
N ARG A 24 -20.04 -4.48 -7.61
CA ARG A 24 -21.25 -4.13 -8.38
C ARG A 24 -20.93 -3.41 -9.70
N ALA A 25 -19.80 -2.73 -9.78
CA ALA A 25 -19.32 -2.07 -10.97
C ALA A 25 -18.93 -3.10 -12.03
N ARG A 26 -19.39 -2.90 -13.26
CA ARG A 26 -18.87 -3.65 -14.42
C ARG A 26 -17.47 -3.13 -14.74
N GLY A 27 -16.61 -3.94 -15.37
CA GLY A 27 -15.21 -3.58 -15.63
C GLY A 27 -15.02 -2.20 -16.29
N ALA A 28 -15.94 -1.81 -17.18
CA ALA A 28 -15.98 -0.48 -17.78
C ALA A 28 -16.18 0.66 -16.76
N THR A 29 -17.07 0.51 -15.78
CA THR A 29 -17.32 1.51 -14.73
C THR A 29 -16.09 1.71 -13.84
N LEU A 30 -15.34 0.62 -13.59
CA LEU A 30 -14.13 0.66 -12.79
C LEU A 30 -12.96 1.30 -13.56
N ALA A 31 -12.83 1.00 -14.86
CA ALA A 31 -11.89 1.67 -15.74
C ALA A 31 -12.17 3.17 -15.88
N VAL A 32 -13.45 3.57 -15.98
CA VAL A 32 -13.85 4.99 -15.98
C VAL A 32 -13.53 5.65 -14.64
N GLY A 33 -13.80 4.99 -13.52
CA GLY A 33 -13.45 5.49 -12.19
C GLY A 33 -11.96 5.74 -12.04
N VAL A 34 -11.11 4.78 -12.43
CA VAL A 34 -9.66 4.92 -12.44
C VAL A 34 -9.21 6.02 -13.40
N GLY A 35 -9.79 6.08 -14.61
CA GLY A 35 -9.46 7.09 -15.61
C GLY A 35 -9.78 8.52 -15.15
N LEU A 36 -10.96 8.74 -14.57
CA LEU A 36 -11.35 10.03 -13.98
C LEU A 36 -10.44 10.43 -12.82
N ALA A 37 -10.01 9.45 -12.04
CA ALA A 37 -9.17 9.66 -10.88
C ALA A 37 -7.71 10.02 -11.29
N ILE A 38 -7.20 9.41 -12.37
CA ILE A 38 -5.94 9.79 -13.02
C ILE A 38 -6.05 11.18 -13.66
N LEU A 39 -7.15 11.47 -14.36
CA LEU A 39 -7.37 12.79 -14.97
C LEU A 39 -7.46 13.90 -13.93
N ALA A 40 -8.10 13.65 -12.79
CA ALA A 40 -8.15 14.59 -11.68
C ALA A 40 -6.75 14.85 -11.10
N ASP A 41 -5.91 13.82 -10.94
CA ASP A 41 -4.51 13.97 -10.51
C ASP A 41 -3.68 14.80 -11.51
N VAL A 42 -3.79 14.50 -12.81
CA VAL A 42 -3.08 15.25 -13.86
C VAL A 42 -3.55 16.70 -13.90
N ALA A 43 -4.85 16.96 -13.77
CA ALA A 43 -5.39 18.32 -13.73
C ALA A 43 -4.93 19.09 -12.48
N LEU A 44 -4.94 18.45 -11.31
CA LEU A 44 -4.49 19.06 -10.05
C LEU A 44 -2.99 19.33 -10.06
N SER A 45 -2.17 18.40 -10.55
CA SER A 45 -0.72 18.55 -10.68
C SER A 45 -0.31 19.60 -11.71
N ALA A 46 -1.06 19.76 -12.81
CA ALA A 46 -0.84 20.84 -13.77
C ALA A 46 -1.20 22.23 -13.19
N SER A 47 -2.13 22.28 -12.24
CA SER A 47 -2.58 23.52 -11.58
C SER A 47 -1.77 23.90 -10.34
N ALA A 48 -0.96 22.99 -9.81
CA ALA A 48 -0.18 23.19 -8.59
C ALA A 48 1.32 23.28 -8.91
N GLN A 49 1.84 24.50 -8.98
CA GLN A 49 3.30 24.76 -9.08
C GLN A 49 4.09 24.37 -7.82
N GLU A 50 3.42 23.94 -6.75
CA GLU A 50 4.04 23.45 -5.51
C GLU A 50 3.73 21.97 -5.32
N SER A 51 4.71 21.22 -4.84
CA SER A 51 4.57 19.79 -4.65
C SER A 51 3.44 19.49 -3.65
N LEU A 52 2.53 18.57 -3.98
CA LEU A 52 1.42 18.17 -3.09
C LEU A 52 1.94 17.67 -1.73
N ALA A 53 3.18 17.19 -1.67
CA ALA A 53 3.88 16.85 -0.42
C ALA A 53 4.05 18.06 0.52
N GLU A 54 4.37 19.25 0.00
CA GLU A 54 4.47 20.49 0.79
C GLU A 54 3.11 20.96 1.30
N ARG A 55 2.07 20.93 0.45
CA ARG A 55 0.69 21.28 0.86
C ARG A 55 0.16 20.35 1.95
N ASN A 56 0.47 19.06 1.85
CA ASN A 56 0.04 18.04 2.79
C ASN A 56 0.78 18.11 4.14
N TYR A 57 2.04 18.54 4.13
CA TYR A 57 2.80 18.82 5.35
C TYR A 57 2.25 20.04 6.09
N GLN A 58 1.88 21.10 5.37
CA GLN A 58 1.23 22.30 5.93
C GLN A 58 -0.21 22.04 6.40
N ALA A 59 -0.90 21.04 5.83
CA ALA A 59 -2.27 20.67 6.20
C ALA A 59 -2.41 19.98 7.58
N PHE A 60 -1.33 19.81 8.34
CA PHE A 60 -1.38 19.27 9.71
C PHE A 60 -2.05 20.29 10.66
N GLY A 61 -3.39 20.33 10.62
CA GLY A 61 -4.23 21.26 11.38
C GLY A 61 -5.56 21.58 10.69
N ASP A 62 -5.65 21.38 9.38
CA ASP A 62 -6.86 21.63 8.58
C ASP A 62 -7.52 20.31 8.17
N ILE A 63 -8.70 20.06 8.75
CA ILE A 63 -9.51 18.86 8.48
C ILE A 63 -9.91 18.81 6.99
N GLY A 64 -10.21 19.94 6.37
CA GLY A 64 -10.64 20.03 4.97
C GLY A 64 -9.54 19.60 4.01
N LEU A 65 -8.34 20.18 4.15
CA LEU A 65 -7.17 19.78 3.35
C LEU A 65 -6.79 18.31 3.60
N SER A 66 -6.91 17.84 4.84
CA SER A 66 -6.66 16.45 5.19
C SER A 66 -7.67 15.48 4.54
N LEU A 67 -8.93 15.85 4.39
CA LEU A 67 -9.92 15.04 3.65
C LEU A 67 -9.62 15.03 2.14
N LEU A 68 -9.19 16.16 1.59
CA LEU A 68 -8.83 16.28 0.18
C LEU A 68 -7.65 15.36 -0.19
N GLY A 69 -6.65 15.25 0.69
CA GLY A 69 -5.58 14.24 0.55
C GLY A 69 -6.10 12.79 0.56
N THR A 70 -7.20 12.50 1.27
CA THR A 70 -7.81 11.15 1.26
C THR A 70 -8.49 10.86 -0.07
N VAL A 71 -9.20 11.85 -0.63
CA VAL A 71 -9.79 11.77 -1.97
C VAL A 71 -8.70 11.61 -3.03
N TYR A 72 -7.57 12.31 -2.86
CA TYR A 72 -6.41 12.20 -3.74
C TYR A 72 -5.80 10.79 -3.78
N CYS A 73 -5.69 10.11 -2.63
CA CYS A 73 -5.16 8.74 -2.60
C CYS A 73 -6.14 7.70 -3.16
N LEU A 74 -7.45 7.97 -3.13
CA LEU A 74 -8.51 7.05 -3.56
C LEU A 74 -8.29 6.43 -4.97
N PRO A 75 -7.92 7.20 -6.03
CA PRO A 75 -7.52 6.67 -7.33
C PRO A 75 -6.57 5.47 -7.26
N MET A 76 -5.54 5.54 -6.42
CA MET A 76 -4.49 4.52 -6.34
C MET A 76 -5.03 3.23 -5.74
N PHE A 77 -5.90 3.33 -4.73
CA PHE A 77 -6.57 2.17 -4.15
C PHE A 77 -7.57 1.55 -5.12
N LEU A 78 -8.30 2.37 -5.88
CA LEU A 78 -9.19 1.89 -6.94
C LEU A 78 -8.42 1.19 -8.05
N LEU A 79 -7.27 1.73 -8.47
CA LEU A 79 -6.38 1.10 -9.44
C LEU A 79 -5.88 -0.25 -8.92
N GLY A 80 -5.41 -0.32 -7.67
CA GLY A 80 -4.99 -1.58 -7.06
C GLY A 80 -6.11 -2.62 -7.02
N ALA A 81 -7.34 -2.21 -6.69
CA ALA A 81 -8.51 -3.08 -6.73
C ALA A 81 -8.86 -3.51 -8.17
N ALA A 82 -8.77 -2.60 -9.15
CA ALA A 82 -8.93 -2.87 -10.58
C ALA A 82 -7.98 -3.98 -11.03
N THR A 83 -6.69 -3.80 -10.71
CA THR A 83 -5.63 -4.72 -11.07
C THR A 83 -5.88 -6.08 -10.42
N SER A 84 -6.27 -6.11 -9.14
CA SER A 84 -6.62 -7.37 -8.45
C SER A 84 -7.79 -8.10 -9.12
N GLU A 85 -8.83 -7.37 -9.53
CA GLU A 85 -9.97 -7.92 -10.25
C GLU A 85 -9.58 -8.50 -11.62
N SER A 86 -8.85 -7.72 -12.43
CA SER A 86 -8.36 -8.16 -13.75
C SER A 86 -7.39 -9.34 -13.64
N LEU A 87 -6.57 -9.38 -12.59
CA LEU A 87 -5.73 -10.54 -12.26
C LEU A 87 -6.57 -11.76 -11.90
N ARG A 88 -7.70 -11.60 -11.21
CA ARG A 88 -8.60 -12.72 -10.87
C ARG A 88 -9.31 -13.29 -12.10
N ARG A 89 -9.71 -12.43 -13.04
CA ARG A 89 -10.38 -12.81 -14.30
C ARG A 89 -9.45 -13.28 -15.41
N SER A 90 -8.13 -13.22 -15.19
CA SER A 90 -7.11 -13.55 -16.19
C SER A 90 -7.17 -12.70 -17.46
N GLU A 91 -7.67 -11.46 -17.37
CA GLU A 91 -7.90 -10.57 -18.52
C GLU A 91 -6.62 -9.88 -19.02
N LEU A 92 -5.56 -9.83 -18.21
CA LEU A 92 -4.37 -9.02 -18.50
C LEU A 92 -3.40 -9.64 -19.53
N GLY A 93 -3.57 -10.92 -19.88
CA GLY A 93 -2.71 -11.59 -20.87
C GLY A 93 -1.22 -11.70 -20.50
N ILE A 94 -0.81 -11.28 -19.29
CA ILE A 94 0.58 -11.26 -18.80
C ILE A 94 1.23 -12.65 -18.84
N GLU A 95 0.43 -13.70 -18.69
CA GLU A 95 0.87 -15.10 -18.75
C GLU A 95 1.45 -15.47 -20.13
N ARG A 96 1.12 -14.72 -21.18
CA ARG A 96 1.65 -14.90 -22.54
C ARG A 96 2.99 -14.21 -22.76
N LEU A 97 3.45 -13.39 -21.82
CA LEU A 97 4.73 -12.70 -21.94
C LEU A 97 5.88 -13.69 -21.69
N GLY A 98 6.73 -13.87 -22.69
CA GLY A 98 8.02 -14.53 -22.51
C GLY A 98 8.95 -13.74 -21.57
N PRO A 99 10.08 -14.30 -21.14
CA PRO A 99 10.98 -13.67 -20.16
C PRO A 99 11.51 -12.30 -20.60
N ARG A 100 11.78 -12.12 -21.90
CA ARG A 100 12.18 -10.82 -22.47
C ARG A 100 11.04 -9.79 -22.41
N GLY A 101 9.81 -10.20 -22.73
CA GLY A 101 8.64 -9.34 -22.63
C GLY A 101 8.37 -8.92 -21.19
N ALA A 102 8.47 -9.86 -20.25
CA ALA A 102 8.37 -9.58 -18.82
C ALA A 102 9.44 -8.58 -18.35
N LEU A 103 10.69 -8.72 -18.82
CA LEU A 103 11.78 -7.79 -18.50
C LEU A 103 11.54 -6.39 -19.08
N CYS A 104 11.06 -6.28 -20.32
CA CYS A 104 10.72 -4.99 -20.92
C CYS A 104 9.59 -4.29 -20.16
N VAL A 105 8.53 -5.04 -19.81
CA VAL A 105 7.41 -4.50 -19.01
C VAL A 105 7.88 -4.09 -17.62
N PHE A 106 8.75 -4.89 -16.99
CA PHE A 106 9.38 -4.53 -15.72
C PHE A 106 10.17 -3.23 -15.83
N ALA A 107 11.05 -3.10 -16.83
CA ALA A 107 11.88 -1.92 -17.03
C ALA A 107 11.04 -0.67 -17.31
N LEU A 108 9.96 -0.81 -18.12
CA LEU A 108 9.01 0.26 -18.36
C LEU A 108 8.30 0.67 -17.07
N ALA A 109 7.74 -0.28 -16.34
CA ALA A 109 7.02 -0.02 -15.09
C ALA A 109 7.94 0.62 -14.03
N TRP A 110 9.18 0.15 -13.94
CA TRP A 110 10.21 0.74 -13.10
C TRP A 110 10.53 2.18 -13.54
N GLY A 111 10.71 2.42 -14.84
CA GLY A 111 10.92 3.75 -15.39
C GLY A 111 9.77 4.71 -15.09
N LEU A 112 8.52 4.25 -15.17
CA LEU A 112 7.33 5.03 -14.82
C LEU A 112 7.34 5.51 -13.36
N MET A 113 7.90 4.71 -12.44
CA MET A 113 7.99 5.07 -11.02
C MET A 113 9.01 6.17 -10.71
N TRP A 114 9.89 6.51 -11.66
CA TRP A 114 10.85 7.61 -11.50
C TRP A 114 10.29 8.97 -11.92
N PHE A 115 9.11 9.01 -12.56
CA PHE A 115 8.47 10.27 -12.91
C PHE A 115 7.88 10.93 -11.65
N PRO A 116 8.00 12.26 -11.50
CA PRO A 116 7.40 13.02 -10.40
C PRO A 116 5.90 13.24 -10.63
N ASN A 117 5.19 12.17 -10.97
CA ASN A 117 3.75 12.16 -11.20
C ASN A 117 3.15 10.90 -10.57
N ASP A 118 2.30 11.13 -9.58
CA ASP A 118 1.72 10.10 -8.73
C ASP A 118 0.84 9.11 -9.50
N ALA A 119 0.10 9.55 -10.52
CA ALA A 119 -0.63 8.64 -11.41
C ALA A 119 0.31 7.71 -12.20
N LEU A 120 1.41 8.23 -12.78
CA LEU A 120 2.39 7.39 -13.48
C LEU A 120 3.07 6.39 -12.53
N VAL A 121 3.42 6.84 -11.32
CA VAL A 121 3.96 5.97 -10.26
C VAL A 121 2.95 4.88 -9.90
N ALA A 122 1.68 5.22 -9.75
CA ALA A 122 0.62 4.27 -9.43
C ALA A 122 0.43 3.23 -10.55
N VAL A 123 0.46 3.65 -11.82
CA VAL A 123 0.41 2.75 -12.99
C VAL A 123 1.64 1.84 -13.03
N GLY A 124 2.83 2.37 -12.80
CA GLY A 124 4.07 1.60 -12.70
C GLY A 124 3.99 0.55 -11.60
N ALA A 125 3.58 0.95 -10.40
CA ALA A 125 3.42 0.06 -9.25
C ALA A 125 2.37 -1.04 -9.51
N ALA A 126 1.19 -0.69 -10.03
CA ALA A 126 0.14 -1.64 -10.38
C ALA A 126 0.63 -2.66 -11.43
N THR A 127 1.40 -2.20 -12.41
CA THR A 127 2.01 -3.07 -13.44
C THR A 127 3.04 -4.03 -12.83
N LEU A 128 3.90 -3.55 -11.92
CA LEU A 128 4.84 -4.41 -11.20
C LEU A 128 4.14 -5.47 -10.35
N VAL A 129 3.06 -5.09 -9.65
CA VAL A 129 2.25 -6.03 -8.87
C VAL A 129 1.63 -7.10 -9.78
N ALA A 130 1.07 -6.69 -10.93
CA ALA A 130 0.49 -7.61 -11.89
C ALA A 130 1.54 -8.59 -12.47
N LEU A 131 2.72 -8.07 -12.79
CA LEU A 131 3.84 -8.87 -13.28
C LEU A 131 4.32 -9.87 -12.21
N ALA A 132 4.51 -9.42 -10.97
CA ALA A 132 4.93 -10.25 -9.84
C ALA A 132 3.93 -11.39 -9.55
N ALA A 133 2.63 -11.13 -9.72
CA ALA A 133 1.58 -12.10 -9.47
C ALA A 133 1.50 -13.20 -10.55
N ARG A 134 1.85 -12.90 -11.81
CA ARG A 134 1.54 -13.77 -12.96
C ARG A 134 2.73 -14.24 -13.78
N ALA A 135 3.81 -13.45 -13.86
CA ALA A 135 4.99 -13.87 -14.61
C ALA A 135 5.71 -14.99 -13.85
N VAL A 136 5.76 -16.18 -14.45
CA VAL A 136 6.43 -17.38 -13.90
C VAL A 136 7.84 -17.09 -13.34
N PRO A 137 8.75 -16.39 -14.06
CA PRO A 137 10.08 -16.13 -13.53
C PRO A 137 10.06 -15.21 -12.30
N ALA A 138 9.21 -14.17 -12.31
CA ALA A 138 9.07 -13.25 -11.18
C ALA A 138 8.50 -13.97 -9.96
N ARG A 139 7.45 -14.76 -10.14
CA ARG A 139 6.82 -15.54 -9.07
C ARG A 139 7.78 -16.55 -8.45
N SER A 140 8.59 -17.24 -9.26
CA SER A 140 9.61 -18.17 -8.77
C SER A 140 10.68 -17.47 -7.93
N ALA A 141 11.15 -16.29 -8.36
CA ALA A 141 12.11 -15.49 -7.61
C ALA A 141 11.52 -14.96 -6.29
N LEU A 142 10.28 -14.45 -6.31
CA LEU A 142 9.60 -13.90 -5.13
C LEU A 142 9.19 -14.96 -4.11
N ASN A 143 8.97 -16.20 -4.52
CA ASN A 143 8.62 -17.30 -3.61
C ASN A 143 9.84 -17.90 -2.89
N ARG A 144 11.03 -17.32 -3.03
CA ARG A 144 12.23 -17.73 -2.27
C ARG A 144 12.11 -17.30 -0.80
N ALA A 145 12.87 -17.98 0.07
CA ALA A 145 12.81 -17.76 1.51
C ALA A 145 13.12 -16.31 1.92
N ALA A 146 14.11 -15.66 1.31
CA ALA A 146 14.50 -14.30 1.68
C ALA A 146 13.42 -13.24 1.33
N PRO A 147 12.91 -13.14 0.08
CA PRO A 147 11.82 -12.21 -0.22
C PRO A 147 10.56 -12.48 0.60
N LEU A 148 10.22 -13.75 0.86
CA LEU A 148 9.10 -14.10 1.74
C LEU A 148 9.35 -13.68 3.20
N PHE A 149 10.58 -13.81 3.69
CA PHE A 149 10.95 -13.34 5.02
C PHE A 149 10.76 -11.83 5.13
N PHE A 150 11.33 -11.04 4.20
CA PHE A 150 11.17 -9.59 4.18
C PHE A 150 9.72 -9.17 3.98
N GLY A 151 8.96 -9.87 3.13
CA GLY A 151 7.53 -9.61 2.94
C GLY A 151 6.69 -9.88 4.20
N ARG A 152 7.11 -10.82 5.06
CA ARG A 152 6.44 -11.11 6.34
C ARG A 152 6.70 -10.07 7.41
N ILE A 153 7.87 -9.41 7.39
CA ILE A 153 8.24 -8.39 8.38
C ILE A 153 8.09 -6.97 7.85
N SER A 154 7.76 -6.77 6.58
CA SER A 154 7.74 -5.45 5.92
C SER A 154 6.81 -4.46 6.60
N TYR A 155 5.61 -4.90 7.00
CA TYR A 155 4.65 -4.06 7.72
C TYR A 155 5.19 -3.62 9.08
N SER A 156 5.71 -4.57 9.88
CA SER A 156 6.37 -4.27 11.14
C SER A 156 7.55 -3.32 10.96
N LEU A 157 8.43 -3.60 9.99
CA LEU A 157 9.60 -2.78 9.66
C LEU A 157 9.19 -1.34 9.31
N TYR A 158 8.15 -1.19 8.48
CA TYR A 158 7.59 0.10 8.10
C TYR A 158 7.08 0.88 9.32
N LEU A 159 6.44 0.23 10.30
CA LEU A 159 5.97 0.92 11.50
C LEU A 159 7.10 1.34 12.45
N VAL A 160 8.12 0.49 12.60
CA VAL A 160 9.16 0.72 13.64
C VAL A 160 10.38 1.48 13.15
N HIS A 161 10.67 1.50 11.84
CA HIS A 161 11.97 1.96 11.36
C HIS A 161 12.30 3.39 11.77
N LEU A 162 11.37 4.32 11.62
CA LEU A 162 11.60 5.71 11.98
C LEU A 162 11.67 5.95 13.50
N PRO A 163 10.68 5.53 14.32
CA PRO A 163 10.77 5.69 15.76
C PRO A 163 12.04 5.06 16.34
N TRP A 164 12.43 3.90 15.81
CA TRP A 164 13.64 3.22 16.24
C TRP A 164 14.92 3.96 15.84
N LEU A 165 15.06 4.36 14.57
CA LEU A 165 16.22 5.13 14.11
C LEU A 165 16.36 6.44 14.88
N TYR A 166 15.25 7.14 15.11
CA TYR A 166 15.24 8.37 15.88
C TYR A 166 15.67 8.12 17.34
N GLY A 167 15.11 7.10 17.98
CA GLY A 167 15.51 6.69 19.34
C GLY A 167 16.99 6.30 19.42
N ALA A 168 17.50 5.54 18.45
CA ALA A 168 18.90 5.14 18.37
C ALA A 168 19.82 6.37 18.27
N VAL A 169 19.49 7.35 17.41
CA VAL A 169 20.27 8.59 17.28
C VAL A 169 20.19 9.44 18.54
N LEU A 170 19.01 9.59 19.16
CA LEU A 170 18.86 10.39 20.38
C LEU A 170 19.62 9.79 21.57
N ILE A 171 19.55 8.47 21.76
CA ILE A 171 20.12 7.79 22.92
C ILE A 171 21.62 7.54 22.72
N LEU A 172 22.00 6.99 21.56
CA LEU A 172 23.39 6.57 21.30
C LEU A 172 24.21 7.68 20.63
N GLY A 173 23.58 8.63 19.93
CA GLY A 173 24.29 9.68 19.21
C GLY A 173 25.14 10.57 20.13
N GLY A 174 24.71 10.78 21.37
CA GLY A 174 25.51 11.49 22.39
C GLY A 174 26.67 10.67 22.97
N VAL A 175 26.66 9.34 22.83
CA VAL A 175 27.65 8.43 23.44
C VAL A 175 28.70 7.99 22.42
N ILE A 176 28.26 7.55 21.24
CA ILE A 176 29.13 6.97 20.19
C ILE A 176 29.18 7.81 18.91
N GLY A 177 28.51 8.97 18.89
CA GLY A 177 28.37 9.83 17.72
C GLY A 177 27.20 9.42 16.82
N VAL A 178 26.70 10.40 16.04
CA VAL A 178 25.50 10.25 15.20
C VAL A 178 25.68 9.21 14.10
N GLY A 179 26.84 9.19 13.43
CA GLY A 179 27.11 8.24 12.34
C GLY A 179 27.03 6.78 12.79
N PRO A 180 27.82 6.36 13.78
CA PRO A 180 27.74 5.00 14.35
C PRO A 180 26.35 4.66 14.90
N ALA A 181 25.64 5.61 15.51
CA ALA A 181 24.27 5.42 15.99
C ALA A 181 23.28 5.12 14.85
N ILE A 182 23.41 5.78 13.69
CA ILE A 182 22.60 5.48 12.51
C ILE A 182 22.91 4.08 11.97
N VAL A 183 24.18 3.72 11.83
CA VAL A 183 24.59 2.39 11.36
C VAL A 183 24.04 1.30 12.28
N PHE A 184 24.16 1.50 13.60
CA PHE A 184 23.57 0.60 14.60
C PHE A 184 22.05 0.52 14.47
N GLY A 185 21.38 1.66 14.35
CA GLY A 185 19.93 1.74 14.19
C GLY A 185 19.46 0.97 12.95
N LEU A 186 20.12 1.15 11.80
CA LEU A 186 19.81 0.43 10.56
C LEU A 186 20.08 -1.07 10.68
N ALA A 187 21.23 -1.47 11.22
CA ALA A 187 21.60 -2.87 11.38
C ALA A 187 20.66 -3.63 12.33
N SER A 188 20.10 -2.93 13.33
CA SER A 188 19.15 -3.49 14.29
C SER A 188 17.69 -3.47 13.83
N LEU A 189 17.37 -2.91 12.65
CA LEU A 189 15.98 -2.85 12.17
C LEU A 189 15.32 -4.24 11.97
N PRO A 190 15.94 -5.23 11.30
CA PRO A 190 15.30 -6.53 11.11
C PRO A 190 14.93 -7.25 12.42
N PRO A 191 15.81 -7.36 13.45
CA PRO A 191 15.43 -8.01 14.70
C PRO A 191 14.38 -7.20 15.48
N VAL A 192 14.44 -5.87 15.46
CA VAL A 192 13.43 -5.03 16.13
C VAL A 192 12.06 -5.18 15.44
N ALA A 193 12.02 -5.21 14.12
CA ALA A 193 10.80 -5.47 13.36
C ALA A 193 10.24 -6.88 13.66
N LEU A 194 11.10 -7.88 13.81
CA LEU A 194 10.67 -9.24 14.17
C LEU A 194 10.08 -9.29 15.59
N LEU A 195 10.70 -8.60 16.56
CA LEU A 195 10.17 -8.48 17.92
C LEU A 195 8.82 -7.77 17.93
N PHE A 196 8.70 -6.65 17.23
CA PHE A 196 7.44 -5.93 17.10
C PHE A 196 6.35 -6.81 16.46
N ARG A 197 6.70 -7.59 15.44
CA ARG A 197 5.77 -8.51 14.80
C ARG A 197 5.20 -9.54 15.78
N ILE A 198 6.07 -10.16 16.58
CA ILE A 198 5.67 -11.23 17.49
C ILE A 198 4.91 -10.67 18.70
N CYS A 199 5.38 -9.55 19.27
CA CYS A 199 4.85 -9.00 20.50
C CYS A 199 3.62 -8.10 20.29
N VAL A 200 3.48 -7.46 19.14
CA VAL A 200 2.44 -6.44 18.90
C VAL A 200 1.58 -6.80 17.70
N GLU A 201 2.17 -7.05 16.53
CA GLU A 201 1.41 -7.24 15.28
C GLU A 201 0.53 -8.49 15.32
N LEU A 202 1.12 -9.66 15.59
CA LEU A 202 0.41 -10.94 15.57
C LEU A 202 -0.69 -11.02 16.64
N PRO A 203 -0.47 -10.63 17.91
CA PRO A 203 -1.52 -10.62 18.92
C PRO A 203 -2.68 -9.68 18.53
N SER A 204 -2.38 -8.49 18.02
CA SER A 204 -3.41 -7.53 17.59
C SER A 204 -4.27 -8.07 16.44
N GLN A 205 -3.64 -8.73 15.45
CA GLN A 205 -4.36 -9.37 14.36
C GLN A 205 -5.25 -10.52 14.85
N GLN A 206 -4.79 -11.32 15.81
CA GLN A 206 -5.57 -12.41 16.40
C GLN A 206 -6.81 -11.89 17.13
N ILE A 207 -6.64 -10.83 17.93
CA ILE A 207 -7.75 -10.16 18.62
C ILE A 207 -8.76 -9.64 17.59
N GLY A 208 -8.31 -8.92 16.55
CA GLY A 208 -9.18 -8.39 15.50
C GLY A 208 -10.00 -9.48 14.78
N ARG A 209 -9.36 -10.60 14.40
CA ARG A 209 -10.05 -11.75 13.78
C ARG A 209 -11.05 -12.39 14.75
N GLY A 210 -10.70 -12.49 16.03
CA GLY A 210 -11.59 -13.01 17.07
C GLY A 210 -12.86 -12.19 17.23
N LEU A 211 -12.75 -10.86 17.28
CA LEU A 211 -13.91 -9.96 17.32
C LEU A 211 -14.75 -10.06 16.04
N GLY A 212 -14.11 -10.06 14.87
CA GLY A 212 -14.80 -10.19 13.58
C GLY A 212 -15.62 -11.47 13.46
N ARG A 213 -15.09 -12.60 13.96
CA ARG A 213 -15.81 -13.88 13.98
C ARG A 213 -17.06 -13.82 14.87
N ARG A 214 -16.93 -13.30 16.09
CA ARG A 214 -18.06 -13.16 17.04
C ARG A 214 -19.17 -12.26 16.50
N LEU A 215 -18.82 -11.15 15.84
CA LEU A 215 -19.80 -10.26 15.22
C LEU A 215 -20.53 -10.94 14.05
N SER A 216 -19.81 -11.72 13.24
CA SER A 216 -20.38 -12.46 12.12
C SER A 216 -21.33 -13.57 12.59
N GLU A 217 -20.98 -14.28 13.66
CA GLU A 217 -21.84 -15.31 14.29
C GLU A 217 -23.13 -14.68 14.85
N ARG A 218 -23.04 -13.56 15.57
CA ARG A 218 -24.22 -12.83 16.06
C ARG A 218 -25.14 -12.37 14.93
N ARG A 219 -24.58 -11.84 13.84
CA ARG A 219 -25.37 -11.39 12.68
C ARG A 219 -26.14 -12.53 12.02
N ARG A 220 -25.54 -13.73 11.91
CA ARG A 220 -26.22 -14.92 11.38
C ARG A 220 -27.35 -15.39 12.29
N ALA A 221 -27.14 -15.37 13.60
CA ALA A 221 -28.17 -15.76 14.58
C ALA A 221 -29.38 -14.79 14.60
N SER A 222 -29.19 -13.54 14.20
CA SER A 222 -30.26 -12.51 14.15
C SER A 222 -30.96 -12.37 12.80
N SER A 223 -30.53 -13.07 11.75
CA SER A 223 -31.21 -13.02 10.44
C SER A 223 -32.42 -13.96 10.45
N PRO A 224 -33.66 -13.48 10.24
CA PRO A 224 -34.83 -14.35 10.13
C PRO A 224 -34.68 -15.29 8.92
N GLU A 225 -35.11 -16.55 9.06
CA GLU A 225 -35.16 -17.48 7.94
C GLU A 225 -35.98 -16.88 6.79
N PRO A 226 -35.47 -16.92 5.54
CA PRO A 226 -36.27 -16.53 4.40
C PRO A 226 -37.39 -17.56 4.22
N VAL A 227 -38.63 -17.12 4.47
CA VAL A 227 -39.87 -17.86 4.18
C VAL A 227 -40.09 -17.97 2.68
#